data_AF-A0A7J9HB88-F1
#
_entry.id   AF-A0A7J9HB88-F1
#
_cell.length_a   1.000
_cell.length_b   1.000
_cell.length_c   1.000
_cell.angle_alpha   90.00
_cell.angle_beta   90.00
_cell.angle_gamma   90.00
#
_symmetry.space_group_name_H-M   'P 1'
#
loop_
_entity.id
_entity.type
_entity.pdbx_description
1 polymer ?
#
loop_
_entity_poly.entity_id
_entity_poly.type
_entity_poly.pdbx_seq_one_letter_code
_entity_poly.pdbx_strand_id
1 'polypeptide(L)'
;MGPQLEGLEALTLSGDAPLHNMLETGLIVGGWDKYEGGKIYAIPLGGTLIEQPFAIGGSGSSYLYGFFDQAWKEGMTKEEAEQLVVKAVSLAIARDGASGGVVRTVIINSEGVTRNFYLGDKLQLWHEELEPQNSLLDLLNSSSPEPMNI
;
A
#
# COMPACT_ATOMS: atom_id res chain seq x y z
N MET A 1 -14.51 0.54 20.69
CA MET A 1 -13.22 0.14 20.09
C MET A 1 -13.37 0.37 18.59
N GLY A 2 -12.90 1.52 18.12
CA GLY A 2 -12.92 1.87 16.69
C GLY A 2 -11.68 1.32 15.98
N PRO A 3 -11.71 1.22 14.64
CA PRO A 3 -10.67 0.58 13.85
C PRO A 3 -9.32 1.31 13.92
N GLN A 4 -8.25 0.52 13.85
CA GLN A 4 -6.84 0.91 13.87
C GLN A 4 -6.37 1.04 12.42
N LEU A 5 -5.90 2.22 11.99
CA LEU A 5 -5.67 2.48 10.56
C LEU A 5 -4.40 3.30 10.27
N GLU A 6 -3.70 2.87 9.23
CA GLU A 6 -2.44 3.38 8.68
C GLU A 6 -2.69 4.29 7.47
N GLY A 7 -1.87 5.33 7.30
CA GLY A 7 -1.82 6.14 6.08
C GLY A 7 -1.43 7.59 6.34
N LEU A 8 -0.18 7.96 6.08
CA LEU A 8 0.33 9.33 6.23
C LEU A 8 1.14 9.74 4.99
N GLU A 9 0.54 10.53 4.11
CA GLU A 9 1.25 11.53 3.30
C GLU A 9 0.39 12.80 3.20
N ALA A 10 0.86 13.89 3.80
CA ALA A 10 0.24 15.22 3.72
C ALA A 10 1.18 16.16 2.94
N LEU A 11 0.81 16.48 1.69
CA LEU A 11 1.51 17.48 0.89
C LEU A 11 0.93 18.87 1.22
N THR A 12 1.68 19.69 1.97
CA THR A 12 1.30 21.10 2.20
C THR A 12 1.71 21.96 1.00
N LEU A 13 0.75 22.42 0.19
CA LEU A 13 0.99 23.38 -0.89
C LEU A 13 0.48 24.76 -0.46
N SER A 14 1.40 25.70 -0.20
CA SER A 14 1.09 27.10 0.07
C SER A 14 0.96 27.88 -1.26
N GLY A 15 -0.25 28.24 -1.67
CA GLY A 15 -0.48 29.11 -2.82
C GLY A 15 -1.97 29.35 -3.10
N ASP A 16 -2.39 30.63 -3.08
CA ASP A 16 -3.78 31.10 -3.18
C ASP A 16 -4.29 31.21 -4.65
N ALA A 17 -3.86 30.27 -5.50
CA ALA A 17 -4.31 30.16 -6.89
C ALA A 17 -5.32 29.02 -7.03
N PRO A 18 -6.36 29.13 -7.88
CA PRO A 18 -7.27 28.01 -8.15
C PRO A 18 -6.53 26.90 -8.89
N LEU A 19 -5.95 25.98 -8.12
CA LEU A 19 -5.09 24.87 -8.58
C LEU A 19 -5.86 23.66 -9.13
N HIS A 20 -7.20 23.71 -9.13
CA HIS A 20 -8.07 22.58 -9.48
C HIS A 20 -7.74 21.93 -10.83
N ASN A 21 -7.27 22.72 -11.81
CA ASN A 21 -6.88 22.23 -13.14
C ASN A 21 -5.35 22.20 -13.35
N MET A 22 -4.57 22.48 -12.31
CA MET A 22 -3.10 22.58 -12.35
C MET A 22 -2.40 21.45 -11.59
N LEU A 23 -3.13 20.67 -10.80
CA LEU A 23 -2.61 19.58 -10.00
C LEU A 23 -3.34 18.28 -10.34
N GLU A 24 -2.56 17.21 -10.54
CA GLU A 24 -3.05 15.84 -10.62
C GLU A 24 -2.67 15.14 -9.32
N THR A 25 -3.44 15.40 -8.26
CA THR A 25 -3.14 14.92 -6.90
C THR A 25 -4.32 14.16 -6.31
N GLY A 26 -4.15 12.86 -6.07
CA GLY A 26 -5.02 12.09 -5.19
C GLY A 26 -4.36 11.94 -3.82
N LEU A 27 -5.09 12.20 -2.74
CA LEU A 27 -4.59 12.08 -1.37
C LEU A 27 -5.39 11.06 -0.57
N ILE A 28 -4.69 10.37 0.32
CA ILE A 28 -5.30 9.58 1.39
C ILE A 28 -4.78 10.14 2.70
N VAL A 29 -5.69 10.57 3.56
CA VAL A 29 -5.38 11.14 4.86
C VAL A 29 -5.92 10.20 5.93
N GLY A 30 -5.02 9.48 6.59
CA GLY A 30 -5.31 8.65 7.75
C GLY A 30 -4.78 9.30 9.03
N GLY A 31 -5.48 9.07 10.14
CA GLY A 31 -5.04 9.56 11.44
C GLY A 31 -5.83 8.96 12.60
N TRP A 32 -5.37 9.26 13.80
CA TRP A 32 -6.06 8.89 15.03
C TRP A 32 -6.19 10.12 15.94
N ASP A 33 -7.36 10.29 16.54
CA ASP A 33 -7.57 11.25 17.61
C ASP A 33 -8.36 10.65 18.78
N LYS A 34 -8.32 11.34 19.92
CA LYS A 34 -8.91 10.87 21.18
C LYS A 34 -10.44 10.95 21.26
N TYR A 35 -11.08 11.67 20.34
CA TYR A 35 -12.53 11.89 20.31
C TYR A 35 -13.21 10.95 19.31
N GLU A 36 -12.70 10.86 18.09
CA GLU A 36 -13.32 10.10 16.99
C GLU A 36 -12.58 8.78 16.67
N GLY A 37 -11.39 8.58 17.23
CA GLY A 37 -10.58 7.39 16.99
C GLY A 37 -9.86 7.43 15.65
N GLY A 38 -9.67 6.27 15.03
CA GLY A 38 -9.02 6.16 13.72
C GLY A 38 -9.97 6.54 12.59
N LYS A 39 -9.53 7.45 11.70
CA LYS A 39 -10.30 7.92 10.54
C LYS A 39 -9.43 7.91 9.29
N ILE A 40 -10.07 7.60 8.15
CA ILE A 40 -9.46 7.71 6.82
C ILE A 40 -10.35 8.57 5.93
N TYR A 41 -9.72 9.52 5.24
CA TYR A 41 -10.34 10.35 4.23
C TYR A 41 -9.64 10.15 2.89
N ALA A 42 -10.41 9.80 1.86
CA ALA A 42 -9.97 9.79 0.48
C ALA A 42 -10.30 11.13 -0.18
N ILE A 43 -9.31 11.70 -0.87
CA ILE A 43 -9.45 12.94 -1.66
C ILE A 43 -9.03 12.61 -3.09
N PRO A 44 -9.96 12.17 -3.96
CA PRO A 44 -9.68 11.88 -5.37
C PRO A 44 -9.30 13.16 -6.14
N LEU A 45 -8.90 13.01 -7.40
CA LEU A 45 -8.52 14.12 -8.30
C LEU A 45 -9.59 15.22 -8.40
N GLY A 46 -10.86 14.89 -8.20
CA GLY A 46 -11.97 15.86 -8.20
C GLY A 46 -12.00 16.78 -6.97
N GLY A 47 -11.17 16.54 -5.95
CA GLY A 47 -11.10 17.35 -4.73
C GLY A 47 -12.24 17.10 -3.72
N THR A 48 -13.06 16.07 -3.92
CA THR A 48 -14.10 15.69 -2.95
C THR A 48 -13.49 15.02 -1.73
N LEU A 49 -13.97 15.36 -0.53
CA LEU A 49 -13.55 14.71 0.72
C LEU A 49 -14.53 13.60 1.08
N ILE A 50 -14.04 12.36 1.17
CA ILE A 50 -14.87 11.18 1.43
C ILE A 50 -14.29 10.39 2.60
N GLU A 51 -15.03 10.25 3.70
CA GLU A 51 -14.67 9.34 4.79
C GLU A 51 -14.93 7.89 4.36
N GLN A 52 -13.95 7.01 4.52
CA GLN A 52 -14.05 5.60 4.14
C GLN A 52 -13.44 4.69 5.22
N PRO A 53 -13.92 3.44 5.36
CA PRO A 53 -13.33 2.47 6.29
C PRO A 53 -11.91 2.03 5.89
N PHE A 54 -11.59 2.10 4.59
CA PHE A 54 -10.26 1.97 4.02
C PHE A 54 -10.22 2.77 2.72
N ALA A 55 -9.02 3.12 2.26
CA ALA A 55 -8.81 3.78 0.98
C ALA A 55 -7.62 3.14 0.26
N ILE A 56 -7.73 3.02 -1.07
CA ILE A 56 -6.66 2.60 -1.96
C ILE A 56 -6.52 3.64 -3.08
N GLY A 57 -5.29 3.93 -3.49
CA GLY A 57 -4.99 4.98 -4.47
C GLY A 57 -3.72 4.67 -5.27
N GLY A 58 -3.46 5.48 -6.30
CA GLY A 58 -2.35 5.28 -7.24
C GLY A 58 -2.67 4.29 -8.36
N SER A 59 -1.76 4.10 -9.31
CA SER A 59 -1.92 3.22 -10.49
C SER A 59 -2.18 1.76 -10.09
N GLY A 60 -1.53 1.28 -9.03
CA GLY A 60 -1.66 -0.09 -8.53
C GLY A 60 -2.99 -0.39 -7.84
N SER A 61 -3.78 0.63 -7.49
CA SER A 61 -5.06 0.44 -6.78
C SER A 61 -6.09 -0.35 -7.60
N SER A 62 -6.04 -0.26 -8.92
CA SER A 62 -6.94 -0.97 -9.84
C SER A 62 -6.91 -2.49 -9.66
N TYR A 63 -5.75 -3.06 -9.29
CA TYR A 63 -5.58 -4.50 -9.05
C TYR A 63 -6.12 -4.95 -7.68
N LEU A 64 -6.39 -4.01 -6.76
CA LEU A 64 -6.64 -4.32 -5.35
C LEU A 64 -8.12 -4.34 -4.97
N TYR A 65 -9.03 -3.75 -5.75
CA TYR A 65 -10.46 -3.69 -5.39
C TYR A 65 -11.05 -5.08 -5.09
N GLY A 66 -10.90 -6.05 -6.00
CA GLY A 66 -11.42 -7.40 -5.78
C GLY A 66 -10.74 -8.16 -4.63
N PHE A 67 -9.49 -7.80 -4.31
CA PHE A 67 -8.79 -8.36 -3.15
C PHE A 67 -9.35 -7.79 -1.84
N PHE A 68 -9.53 -6.47 -1.74
CA PHE A 68 -10.07 -5.84 -0.54
C PHE A 68 -11.53 -6.23 -0.28
N ASP A 69 -12.34 -6.41 -1.32
CA ASP A 69 -13.73 -6.88 -1.19
C ASP A 69 -13.84 -8.22 -0.45
N GLN A 70 -12.81 -9.08 -0.56
CA GLN A 70 -12.78 -10.38 0.11
C GLN A 70 -11.98 -10.38 1.41
N ALA A 71 -10.87 -9.64 1.43
CA ALA A 71 -9.89 -9.73 2.50
C ALA A 71 -10.18 -8.76 3.66
N TRP A 72 -10.70 -7.56 3.38
CA TRP A 72 -10.97 -6.56 4.41
C TRP A 72 -12.17 -6.93 5.26
N LYS A 73 -12.08 -6.69 6.57
CA LYS A 73 -13.12 -6.95 7.55
C LYS A 73 -13.10 -5.87 8.62
N GLU A 74 -14.28 -5.52 9.11
CA GLU A 74 -14.39 -4.62 10.24
C GLU A 74 -13.83 -5.28 11.51
N GLY A 75 -13.14 -4.49 12.34
CA GLY A 75 -12.62 -4.96 13.63
C GLY A 75 -11.35 -5.82 13.57
N MET A 76 -10.58 -5.75 12.47
CA MET A 76 -9.26 -6.37 12.41
C MET A 76 -8.35 -5.89 13.54
N THR A 77 -7.53 -6.81 14.03
CA THR A 77 -6.41 -6.48 14.93
C THR A 77 -5.34 -5.71 14.19
N LYS A 78 -4.47 -5.03 14.94
CA LYS A 78 -3.32 -4.27 14.42
C LYS A 78 -2.48 -5.14 13.48
N GLU A 79 -2.18 -6.35 13.92
CA GLU A 79 -1.33 -7.29 13.20
C GLU A 79 -2.01 -7.80 11.92
N GLU A 80 -3.31 -8.08 11.96
CA GLU A 80 -4.08 -8.48 10.77
C GLU A 80 -4.18 -7.35 9.75
N ALA A 81 -4.42 -6.11 10.20
CA ALA A 81 -4.48 -4.94 9.34
C ALA A 81 -3.13 -4.66 8.67
N GLU A 82 -2.03 -4.75 9.43
CA GLU A 82 -0.68 -4.59 8.87
C GLU A 82 -0.37 -5.68 7.84
N GLN A 83 -0.67 -6.95 8.15
CA GLN A 83 -0.46 -8.04 7.19
C GLN A 83 -1.30 -7.87 5.91
N LEU A 84 -2.54 -7.39 6.04
CA LEU A 84 -3.40 -7.07 4.90
C LEU A 84 -2.76 -6.00 4.02
N VAL A 85 -2.26 -4.90 4.60
CA VAL A 85 -1.62 -3.81 3.88
C VAL A 85 -0.34 -4.27 3.19
N VAL A 86 0.54 -4.99 3.88
CA VAL A 86 1.79 -5.52 3.30
C VAL A 86 1.47 -6.43 2.12
N LYS A 87 0.48 -7.33 2.27
CA LYS A 87 0.04 -8.22 1.20
C LYS A 87 -0.55 -7.44 0.02
N ALA A 88 -1.42 -6.46 0.28
CA ALA A 88 -2.01 -5.62 -0.75
C ALA A 88 -0.95 -4.88 -1.58
N VAL A 89 0.01 -4.23 -0.93
CA VAL A 89 1.06 -3.49 -1.65
C VAL A 89 1.96 -4.45 -2.42
N SER A 90 2.26 -5.63 -1.88
CA SER A 90 3.02 -6.65 -2.62
C SER A 90 2.29 -7.13 -3.90
N LEU A 91 0.97 -7.31 -3.83
CA LEU A 91 0.14 -7.66 -5.00
C LEU A 91 0.16 -6.55 -6.06
N ALA A 92 0.10 -5.29 -5.63
CA ALA A 92 0.19 -4.15 -6.53
C ALA A 92 1.57 -4.06 -7.20
N ILE A 93 2.66 -4.22 -6.43
CA ILE A 93 4.03 -4.27 -6.95
C ILE A 93 4.18 -5.35 -8.04
N ALA A 94 3.58 -6.52 -7.84
CA ALA A 94 3.71 -7.62 -8.78
C ALA A 94 3.00 -7.42 -10.14
N ARG A 95 2.05 -6.46 -10.23
CA ARG A 95 1.22 -6.28 -11.44
C ARG A 95 1.25 -4.89 -12.02
N ASP A 96 1.53 -3.87 -11.22
CA ASP A 96 1.63 -2.50 -11.66
C ASP A 96 3.09 -2.11 -11.94
N GLY A 97 3.43 -1.91 -13.20
CA GLY A 97 4.80 -1.54 -13.60
C GLY A 97 5.26 -0.17 -13.11
N ALA A 98 4.35 0.69 -12.62
CA ALA A 98 4.70 1.94 -11.95
C ALA A 98 4.95 1.78 -10.44
N SER A 99 4.51 0.66 -9.85
CA SER A 99 4.73 0.31 -8.45
C SER A 99 5.99 -0.55 -8.29
N GLY A 100 6.69 -0.45 -7.16
CA GLY A 100 7.87 -1.27 -6.93
C GLY A 100 8.69 -0.89 -5.70
N GLY A 101 9.81 -1.61 -5.50
CA GLY A 101 10.80 -1.30 -4.48
C GLY A 101 10.53 -1.95 -3.14
N VAL A 102 10.03 -1.17 -2.18
CA VAL A 102 9.88 -1.58 -0.76
C VAL A 102 8.52 -1.18 -0.23
N VAL A 103 8.01 -1.92 0.77
CA VAL A 103 6.75 -1.56 1.44
C VAL A 103 7.06 -0.84 2.74
N ARG A 104 6.42 0.31 2.95
CA ARG A 104 6.52 1.12 4.16
C ARG A 104 5.14 1.22 4.79
N THR A 105 5.05 0.88 6.05
CA THR A 105 3.79 0.95 6.81
C THR A 105 3.96 1.85 8.03
N VAL A 106 2.86 2.48 8.43
CA VAL A 106 2.82 3.44 9.54
C VAL A 106 1.54 3.23 10.34
N ILE A 107 1.66 2.65 11.53
CA ILE A 107 0.55 2.40 12.45
C ILE A 107 0.36 3.60 13.34
N ILE A 108 -0.83 4.18 13.30
CA ILE A 108 -1.22 5.33 14.11
C ILE A 108 -2.38 4.92 15.01
N ASN A 109 -2.18 5.01 16.33
CA ASN A 109 -3.20 4.67 17.32
C ASN A 109 -3.01 5.50 18.61
N SER A 110 -3.76 5.17 19.66
CA SER A 110 -3.68 5.85 20.97
C SER A 110 -2.32 5.73 21.66
N GLU A 111 -1.52 4.72 21.33
CA GLU A 111 -0.19 4.48 21.89
C GLU A 111 0.89 5.29 21.18
N GLY A 112 0.60 5.78 19.96
CA GLY A 112 1.48 6.63 19.18
C GLY A 112 1.63 6.17 17.74
N VAL A 113 2.83 6.37 17.19
CA VAL A 113 3.17 6.09 15.79
C VAL A 113 4.26 5.03 15.71
N THR A 114 3.97 3.91 15.07
CA THR A 114 4.96 2.86 14.75
C THR A 114 5.21 2.87 13.25
N ARG A 115 6.48 2.77 12.83
CA ARG A 115 6.85 2.73 11.41
C ARG A 115 7.59 1.44 11.13
N ASN A 116 7.14 0.69 10.13
CA ASN A 116 7.79 -0.54 9.70
C ASN A 116 8.26 -0.43 8.25
N PHE A 117 9.28 -1.22 7.93
CA PHE A 117 9.98 -1.19 6.66
C PHE A 117 10.24 -2.61 6.17
N TYR A 118 9.62 -2.96 5.05
CA TYR A 118 9.69 -4.29 4.44
C TYR A 118 10.48 -4.19 3.13
N LEU A 119 11.63 -4.87 3.11
CA LEU A 119 12.47 -4.93 1.92
C LEU A 119 11.77 -5.76 0.83
N GLY A 120 11.91 -5.33 -0.43
CA GLY A 120 11.27 -5.98 -1.57
C GLY A 120 11.68 -7.43 -1.77
N ASP A 121 12.93 -7.77 -1.47
CA ASP A 121 13.48 -9.13 -1.53
C ASP A 121 12.91 -10.09 -0.48
N LYS A 122 12.26 -9.55 0.56
CA LYS A 122 11.59 -10.31 1.62
C LYS A 122 10.08 -10.34 1.47
N LEU A 123 9.53 -9.68 0.46
CA LEU A 123 8.11 -9.75 0.17
C LEU A 123 7.78 -11.11 -0.43
N GLN A 124 6.54 -11.53 -0.22
CA GLN A 124 6.03 -12.71 -0.89
C GLN A 124 6.02 -12.48 -2.40
N LEU A 125 6.63 -13.40 -3.15
CA LEU A 125 6.55 -13.42 -4.60
C LEU A 125 5.20 -13.97 -5.06
N TRP A 126 4.68 -13.34 -6.10
CA TRP A 126 3.43 -13.72 -6.75
C TRP A 126 3.70 -14.45 -8.06
N HIS A 127 2.65 -15.00 -8.67
CA HIS A 127 2.78 -15.81 -9.89
C HIS A 127 3.61 -15.09 -10.96
N GLU A 128 4.57 -15.80 -11.57
CA GLU A 128 5.43 -15.28 -12.65
C GLU A 128 6.47 -14.24 -12.22
N GLU A 129 6.55 -13.85 -10.94
CA GLU A 129 7.66 -13.05 -10.45
C GLU A 129 8.94 -13.88 -10.34
N LEU A 130 10.07 -13.26 -10.69
CA LEU A 130 11.39 -13.87 -10.55
C LEU A 130 11.93 -13.58 -9.15
N GLU A 131 12.66 -14.55 -8.60
CA GLU A 131 13.44 -14.33 -7.38
C GLU A 131 14.39 -13.14 -7.56
N PRO A 132 14.55 -12.28 -6.54
CA PRO A 132 15.52 -11.20 -6.56
C PRO A 132 16.93 -11.73 -6.82
N GLN A 133 17.60 -11.16 -7.82
CA GLN A 133 18.95 -11.57 -8.22
C GLN A 133 19.93 -10.48 -7.80
N ASN A 134 20.96 -10.83 -7.03
CA ASN A 134 21.96 -9.88 -6.55
C ASN A 134 23.08 -9.63 -7.58
N SER A 135 23.22 -10.52 -8.57
CA SER A 135 24.21 -10.40 -9.63
C SER A 135 23.75 -11.05 -10.94
N LEU A 136 24.39 -10.67 -12.06
CA LEU A 136 24.20 -11.33 -13.35
C LEU A 136 24.67 -12.79 -13.34
N LEU A 137 25.60 -13.17 -12.47
CA LEU A 137 26.03 -14.57 -12.32
C LEU A 137 24.92 -15.44 -11.75
N ASP A 138 24.12 -14.91 -10.83
CA ASP A 138 23.02 -15.66 -10.21
C ASP A 138 21.94 -16.00 -11.26
N LEU A 139 21.67 -15.07 -12.18
CA LEU A 139 20.78 -15.28 -13.34
C LEU A 139 21.31 -16.34 -14.33
N LEU A 140 22.62 -16.32 -14.60
CA LEU A 140 23.25 -17.32 -15.48
C LEU A 140 23.20 -18.72 -14.86
N ASN A 141 23.31 -18.82 -13.53
CA ASN A 141 23.19 -20.09 -12.82
C ASN A 141 21.75 -20.62 -12.78
N SER A 142 20.74 -19.74 -12.66
CA SER A 142 19.32 -20.14 -12.66
C SER A 142 18.76 -20.53 -14.03
N SER A 143 19.48 -20.21 -15.11
CA SER A 143 19.04 -20.49 -16.49
C SER A 143 19.55 -21.82 -17.07
N SER A 144 20.24 -22.64 -16.27
CA SER A 144 20.49 -24.04 -16.65
C SER A 144 19.20 -24.85 -16.41
N PRO A 145 18.47 -25.25 -17.46
CA PRO A 145 17.25 -26.02 -17.26
C PRO A 145 17.61 -27.37 -16.65
N GLU A 146 16.99 -27.73 -15.52
CA GLU A 146 17.00 -29.11 -15.09
C GLU A 146 16.39 -29.96 -16.21
N PRO A 147 17.02 -31.09 -16.61
CA PRO A 147 16.44 -31.95 -17.61
C PRO A 147 15.07 -32.42 -17.12
N MET A 148 14.04 -32.05 -17.85
CA MET A 148 12.65 -32.45 -17.62
C MET A 148 12.61 -33.99 -17.59
N ASN A 149 12.41 -34.55 -16.41
CA ASN A 149 12.34 -35.99 -16.23
C ASN A 149 10.98 -36.46 -16.76
N ILE A 150 10.99 -37.08 -17.94
CA ILE A 150 9.84 -37.65 -18.65
C ILE A 150 9.47 -39.02 -18.06
#